data_AF-N9W0M8-F1
#
_entry.id   AF-N9W0M8-F1
#
_cell.length_a   1.000
_cell.length_b   1.000
_cell.length_c   1.000
_cell.angle_alpha   90.00
_cell.angle_beta   90.00
_cell.angle_gamma   90.00
#
_symmetry.space_group_name_H-M   'P 1'
#
loop_
_entity.id
_entity.type
_entity.pdbx_description
1 polymer ?
#
loop_
_entity_poly.entity_id
_entity_poly.type
_entity_poly.pdbx_seq_one_letter_code
_entity_poly.pdbx_strand_id
1 'polypeptide(L)'
;MSTSLSEAEAFGILRTRRNQFEAAAAQSLQMSGADSEAAVRNASLLADLVLAGCDKDAAPPSDAAAVPRGQIIAFGDSLVPLLRDVIGEPPPHFLARCVNAYWRCATAALEAA
;
A
#
# COMPACT_ATOMS: atom_id res chain seq x y z
N MET A 1 22.48 -10.39 -18.59
CA MET A 1 22.74 -9.71 -17.30
C MET A 1 21.44 -9.05 -16.91
N SER A 2 20.73 -9.58 -15.92
CA SER A 2 19.50 -8.96 -15.43
C SER A 2 19.89 -7.73 -14.62
N THR A 3 19.72 -6.54 -15.18
CA THR A 3 19.83 -5.30 -14.41
C THR A 3 18.78 -5.34 -13.32
N SER A 4 19.21 -5.48 -12.07
CA SER A 4 18.35 -5.39 -10.90
C SER A 4 17.67 -4.02 -10.91
N LEU A 5 16.34 -4.02 -10.77
CA LEU A 5 15.54 -2.80 -10.65
C LEU A 5 16.09 -1.93 -9.50
N SER A 6 16.23 -0.62 -9.68
CA SER A 6 16.54 0.29 -8.58
C SER A 6 15.30 0.67 -7.77
N GLU A 7 15.46 1.23 -6.57
CA GLU A 7 14.33 1.71 -5.76
C GLU A 7 13.57 2.84 -6.46
N ALA A 8 14.28 3.71 -7.19
CA ALA A 8 13.68 4.80 -7.94
C ALA A 8 12.83 4.29 -9.11
N GLU A 9 13.30 3.26 -9.82
CA GLU A 9 12.52 2.59 -10.87
C GLU A 9 11.32 1.85 -10.29
N ALA A 10 11.49 1.14 -9.16
CA ALA A 10 10.40 0.48 -8.47
C ALA A 10 9.30 1.47 -8.05
N PHE A 11 9.71 2.61 -7.48
CA PHE A 11 8.77 3.68 -7.13
C PHE A 11 8.10 4.29 -8.35
N GLY A 12 8.85 4.54 -9.43
CA GLY A 12 8.32 5.03 -10.70
C GLY A 12 7.25 4.08 -11.26
N ILE A 13 7.50 2.78 -11.25
CA ILE A 13 6.54 1.76 -11.68
C ILE A 13 5.31 1.77 -10.78
N LEU A 14 5.48 1.76 -9.46
CA LEU A 14 4.37 1.79 -8.50
C LEU A 14 3.50 3.03 -8.70
N ARG A 15 4.10 4.19 -8.95
CA ARG A 15 3.41 5.45 -9.22
C ARG A 15 2.65 5.41 -10.55
N THR A 16 3.28 4.92 -11.62
CA THR A 16 2.63 4.76 -12.94
C THR A 16 1.48 3.75 -12.88
N ARG A 17 1.63 2.68 -12.09
CA ARG A 17 0.64 1.60 -11.94
C ARG A 17 -0.22 1.75 -10.70
N ARG A 18 -0.34 2.96 -10.15
CA ARG A 18 -1.16 3.25 -8.94
C ARG A 18 -2.56 2.66 -9.06
N ASN A 19 -3.25 2.89 -10.18
CA ASN A 19 -4.62 2.39 -10.37
C ASN A 19 -4.69 0.84 -10.34
N GLN A 20 -3.65 0.15 -10.82
CA GLN A 20 -3.59 -1.32 -10.76
C GLN A 20 -3.37 -1.79 -9.32
N PHE A 21 -2.48 -1.12 -8.59
CA PHE A 21 -2.24 -1.38 -7.17
C PHE A 21 -3.51 -1.17 -6.33
N GLU A 22 -4.21 -0.05 -6.52
CA GLU A 22 -5.47 0.24 -5.84
C GLU A 22 -6.56 -0.79 -6.18
N ALA A 23 -6.69 -1.19 -7.45
CA ALA A 23 -7.65 -2.20 -7.85
C ALA A 23 -7.36 -3.58 -7.23
N ALA A 24 -6.10 -4.02 -7.24
CA ALA A 24 -5.68 -5.27 -6.62
C ALA A 24 -5.87 -5.25 -5.09
N ALA A 25 -5.57 -4.13 -4.45
CA ALA A 25 -5.84 -3.91 -3.04
C ALA A 25 -7.33 -3.93 -2.72
N ALA A 26 -8.17 -3.27 -3.53
CA ALA A 26 -9.62 -3.29 -3.35
C ALA A 26 -10.16 -4.73 -3.44
N GLN A 27 -9.69 -5.50 -4.42
CA GLN A 27 -10.05 -6.91 -4.53
C GLN A 27 -9.63 -7.70 -3.28
N SER A 28 -8.41 -7.49 -2.77
CA SER A 28 -7.94 -8.12 -1.53
C SER A 28 -8.82 -7.77 -0.32
N LEU A 29 -9.29 -6.53 -0.23
CA LEU A 29 -10.18 -6.09 0.84
C LEU A 29 -11.58 -6.68 0.71
N GLN A 30 -12.12 -6.80 -0.50
CA GLN A 30 -13.41 -7.47 -0.74
C GLN A 30 -13.37 -8.94 -0.33
N MET A 31 -12.28 -9.65 -0.66
CA MET A 31 -12.06 -11.04 -0.20
C MET A 31 -11.97 -11.15 1.32
N SER A 32 -11.65 -10.04 2.01
CA SER A 32 -11.60 -9.94 3.47
C SER A 32 -12.93 -9.46 4.09
N GLY A 33 -14.00 -9.33 3.29
CA GLY A 33 -15.36 -9.03 3.75
C GLY A 33 -15.77 -7.56 3.66
N ALA A 34 -14.99 -6.69 3.02
CA ALA A 34 -15.42 -5.32 2.72
C ALA A 34 -16.49 -5.29 1.62
N ASP A 35 -17.48 -4.40 1.73
CA ASP A 35 -18.37 -4.11 0.60
C ASP A 35 -17.60 -3.45 -0.56
N SER A 36 -18.14 -3.54 -1.78
CA SER A 36 -17.43 -3.11 -2.99
C SER A 36 -17.02 -1.63 -2.97
N GLU A 37 -17.91 -0.74 -2.53
CA GLU A 37 -17.62 0.70 -2.49
C GLU A 37 -16.63 1.05 -1.39
N ALA A 38 -16.78 0.46 -0.19
CA ALA A 38 -15.82 0.66 0.88
C ALA A 38 -14.45 0.09 0.56
N ALA A 39 -14.37 -1.07 -0.12
CA ALA A 39 -13.12 -1.66 -0.52
C ALA A 39 -12.32 -0.75 -1.47
N VAL A 40 -12.99 -0.16 -2.48
CA VAL A 40 -12.34 0.78 -3.42
C VAL A 40 -11.85 2.03 -2.69
N ARG A 41 -12.71 2.65 -1.87
CA ARG A 41 -12.34 3.83 -1.09
C ARG A 41 -11.18 3.55 -0.14
N ASN A 42 -11.27 2.47 0.64
CA ASN A 42 -10.27 2.13 1.65
C ASN A 42 -8.95 1.69 1.00
N ALA A 43 -8.98 0.97 -0.12
CA ALA A 43 -7.78 0.63 -0.87
C ALA A 43 -7.04 1.87 -1.37
N SER A 44 -7.75 2.89 -1.84
CA SER A 44 -7.13 4.16 -2.26
C SER A 44 -6.47 4.89 -1.07
N LEU A 45 -7.18 4.99 0.06
CA LEU A 45 -6.63 5.58 1.30
C LEU A 45 -5.37 4.85 1.79
N LEU A 46 -5.39 3.52 1.80
CA LEU A 46 -4.26 2.70 2.25
C LEU A 46 -3.10 2.73 1.25
N ALA A 47 -3.38 2.81 -0.05
CA ALA A 47 -2.38 2.95 -1.09
C ALA A 47 -1.64 4.30 -1.00
N ASP A 48 -2.34 5.38 -0.66
CA ASP A 48 -1.72 6.68 -0.44
C ASP A 48 -0.74 6.66 0.74
N LEU A 49 -0.96 5.87 1.80
CA LEU A 49 0.01 5.69 2.89
C LEU A 49 1.31 5.05 2.41
N VAL A 50 1.21 4.02 1.56
CA VAL A 50 2.37 3.33 0.98
C VAL A 50 3.16 4.29 0.09
N LEU A 51 2.46 5.02 -0.79
CA LEU A 51 3.08 5.99 -1.69
C LEU A 51 3.72 7.16 -0.92
N ALA A 52 3.06 7.66 0.12
CA ALA A 52 3.57 8.77 0.93
C ALA A 52 4.89 8.42 1.61
N GLY A 53 5.06 7.20 2.15
CA GLY A 53 6.34 6.81 2.72
C GLY A 53 7.40 6.38 1.69
N CYS A 54 7.01 6.21 0.43
CA CYS A 54 7.92 6.06 -0.70
C CYS A 54 8.36 7.40 -1.31
N ASP A 55 7.66 8.48 -1.00
CA ASP A 55 8.12 9.83 -1.23
C ASP A 55 8.83 10.34 0.05
N LYS A 56 9.87 11.16 -0.08
CA LYS A 56 10.54 11.73 1.11
C LYS A 56 9.88 13.03 1.57
N ASP A 57 9.11 13.66 0.68
CA ASP A 57 8.52 14.97 0.89
C ASP A 57 7.00 14.92 1.12
N ALA A 58 6.37 13.75 1.00
CA ALA A 58 4.94 13.59 1.21
C ALA A 58 4.60 13.40 2.70
N ALA A 59 3.71 14.25 3.21
CA ALA A 59 3.08 14.01 4.50
C ALA A 59 2.16 12.78 4.41
N PRO A 60 2.09 11.94 5.46
CA PRO A 60 1.17 10.81 5.46
C PRO A 60 -0.28 11.33 5.44
N PRO A 61 -1.15 10.79 4.57
CA PRO A 61 -2.56 11.18 4.53
C PRO A 61 -3.26 10.83 5.85
N SER A 62 -4.06 11.77 6.36
CA SER A 62 -4.64 11.76 7.71
C SER A 62 -5.88 10.86 7.87
N ASP A 63 -6.38 10.26 6.79
CA ASP A 63 -7.71 9.65 6.77
C ASP A 63 -7.72 8.13 7.00
N ALA A 64 -6.56 7.54 7.28
CA ALA A 64 -6.44 6.11 7.57
C ALA A 64 -7.27 5.65 8.78
N ALA A 65 -7.56 6.55 9.72
CA ALA A 65 -8.40 6.30 10.89
C ALA A 65 -9.87 5.97 10.53
N ALA A 66 -10.32 6.34 9.32
CA ALA A 66 -11.66 6.00 8.84
C ALA A 66 -11.76 4.55 8.31
N VAL A 67 -10.63 3.83 8.18
CA VAL A 67 -10.61 2.47 7.66
C VAL A 67 -10.80 1.47 8.82
N PRO A 68 -11.71 0.48 8.70
CA PRO A 68 -11.88 -0.54 9.74
C PRO A 68 -10.58 -1.28 10.04
N ARG A 69 -10.29 -1.49 11.33
CA ARG A 69 -9.07 -2.18 11.81
C ARG A 69 -8.77 -3.48 11.07
N GLY A 70 -9.78 -4.32 10.84
CA GLY A 70 -9.61 -5.59 10.12
C GLY A 70 -9.10 -5.42 8.68
N GLN A 71 -9.50 -4.35 8.00
CA GLN A 71 -9.08 -4.04 6.63
C GLN A 71 -7.68 -3.43 6.58
N ILE A 72 -7.31 -2.64 7.58
CA ILE A 72 -5.92 -2.19 7.77
C ILE A 72 -5.00 -3.42 7.88
N ILE A 73 -5.31 -4.35 8.78
CA ILE A 73 -4.50 -5.55 8.96
C ILE A 73 -4.45 -6.39 7.68
N ALA A 74 -5.60 -6.65 7.06
CA ALA A 74 -5.67 -7.45 5.82
C ALA A 74 -4.85 -6.86 4.66
N PHE A 75 -4.87 -5.54 4.49
CA PHE A 75 -4.04 -4.87 3.48
C PHE A 75 -2.55 -4.96 3.82
N GLY A 76 -2.18 -4.76 5.09
CA GLY A 76 -0.80 -4.88 5.54
C GLY A 76 -0.22 -6.27 5.27
N ASP A 77 -1.01 -7.32 5.50
CA ASP A 77 -0.64 -8.71 5.23
C ASP A 77 -0.52 -9.01 3.72
N SER A 78 -1.33 -8.37 2.89
CA SER A 78 -1.29 -8.52 1.42
C SER A 78 -0.34 -7.57 0.71
N LEU A 79 0.31 -6.63 1.42
CA LEU A 79 1.10 -5.57 0.81
C LEU A 79 2.28 -6.08 -0.03
N VAL A 80 3.06 -7.04 0.49
CA VAL A 80 4.21 -7.60 -0.25
C VAL A 80 3.78 -8.33 -1.53
N PRO A 81 2.81 -9.26 -1.50
CA PRO A 81 2.34 -9.90 -2.73
C PRO A 81 1.74 -8.89 -3.72
N LEU A 82 1.01 -7.87 -3.25
CA LEU A 82 0.48 -6.80 -4.12
C LEU A 82 1.60 -6.00 -4.80
N LEU A 83 2.65 -5.63 -4.07
CA LEU A 83 3.79 -4.90 -4.64
C LEU A 83 4.55 -5.74 -5.67
N ARG A 84 4.66 -7.06 -5.45
CA ARG A 84 5.28 -7.97 -6.42
C ARG A 84 4.41 -8.17 -7.66
N ASP A 85 3.10 -8.24 -7.53
CA ASP A 85 2.20 -8.34 -8.68
C ASP A 85 2.28 -7.10 -9.57
N VAL A 86 2.35 -5.92 -8.96
CA VAL A 86 2.38 -4.63 -9.69
C VAL A 86 3.77 -4.31 -10.26
N ILE A 87 4.84 -4.59 -9.52
CA ILE A 87 6.21 -4.17 -9.87
C ILE A 87 7.03 -5.32 -10.50
N GLY A 88 6.65 -6.58 -10.23
CA GLY A 88 7.40 -7.79 -10.58
C GLY A 88 8.35 -8.20 -9.45
N GLU A 89 9.64 -7.96 -9.64
CA GLU A 89 10.68 -8.25 -8.66
C GLU A 89 11.26 -6.96 -8.06
N PRO A 90 10.53 -6.29 -7.14
CA PRO A 90 11.03 -5.08 -6.49
C PRO A 90 12.23 -5.39 -5.58
N PRO A 91 13.15 -4.43 -5.41
CA PRO A 91 14.26 -4.57 -4.47
C PRO A 91 13.80 -4.87 -3.04
N PRO A 92 14.50 -5.74 -2.30
CA PRO A 92 14.13 -6.06 -0.91
C PRO A 92 14.07 -4.83 0.00
N HIS A 93 14.98 -3.87 -0.18
CA HIS A 93 14.98 -2.62 0.58
C HIS A 93 13.77 -1.73 0.28
N PHE A 94 13.33 -1.70 -0.99
CA PHE A 94 12.11 -0.99 -1.39
C PHE A 94 10.88 -1.62 -0.74
N LEU A 95 10.75 -2.95 -0.77
CA LEU A 95 9.66 -3.67 -0.08
C LEU A 95 9.63 -3.35 1.41
N ALA A 96 10.78 -3.44 2.09
CA ALA A 96 10.89 -3.14 3.51
C ALA A 96 10.49 -1.69 3.82
N ARG A 97 10.88 -0.74 2.97
CA ARG A 97 10.49 0.68 3.09
C ARG A 97 8.99 0.87 2.93
N CYS A 98 8.35 0.26 1.92
CA CYS A 98 6.90 0.32 1.73
C CYS A 98 6.14 -0.23 2.95
N VAL A 99 6.55 -1.40 3.44
CA VAL A 99 5.93 -2.06 4.59
C VAL A 99 6.12 -1.23 5.87
N ASN A 100 7.33 -0.74 6.11
CA ASN A 100 7.61 0.10 7.28
C ASN A 100 6.84 1.43 7.22
N ALA A 101 6.78 2.06 6.05
CA ALA A 101 5.99 3.27 5.83
C ALA A 101 4.53 3.05 6.15
N TYR A 102 3.95 1.98 5.60
CA TYR A 102 2.57 1.60 5.82
C TYR A 102 2.28 1.43 7.32
N TRP A 103 3.03 0.57 8.00
CA TRP A 103 2.78 0.28 9.42
C TRP A 103 3.02 1.48 10.32
N ARG A 104 4.04 2.32 10.04
CA ARG A 104 4.25 3.56 10.80
C ARG A 104 3.05 4.48 10.76
N CYS A 105 2.36 4.57 9.62
CA CYS A 105 1.17 5.42 9.50
C CYS A 105 -0.08 4.71 10.01
N ALA A 106 -0.20 3.40 9.75
CA ALA A 106 -1.33 2.60 10.19
C ALA A 106 -1.41 2.45 11.72
N THR A 107 -0.28 2.39 12.44
CA THR A 107 -0.28 2.32 13.91
C THR A 107 -1.02 3.51 14.53
N ALA A 108 -0.83 4.72 13.99
CA ALA A 108 -1.56 5.91 14.47
C ALA A 108 -3.08 5.78 14.28
N ALA A 109 -3.52 5.16 13.18
CA ALA A 109 -4.93 4.88 12.94
C ALA A 109 -5.48 3.76 13.85
N LEU A 110 -4.66 2.76 14.16
CA LEU A 110 -5.03 1.62 15.00
C LEU A 110 -5.12 1.95 16.50
N GLU A 111 -4.43 3.00 16.96
CA GLU A 111 -4.47 3.50 18.34
C GLU A 111 -5.66 4.45 18.59
N ALA A 112 -6.22 5.04 17.54
CA ALA A 112 -7.33 6.00 17.62
C ALA A 112 -8.73 5.35 17.59
N ALA A 113 -8.82 4.04 17.32
CA ALA A 113 -10.06 3.29 17.07
C ALA A 113 -10.49 2.39 18.24
#